data_AF-A0A1E4HWB3-F1
#
_entry.id   AF-A0A1E4HWB3-F1
#
_cell.length_a   1.000
_cell.length_b   1.000
_cell.length_c   1.000
_cell.angle_alpha   90.00
_cell.angle_beta   90.00
_cell.angle_gamma   90.00
#
_symmetry.space_group_name_H-M   'P 1'
#
loop_
_entity.id
_entity.type
_entity.pdbx_description
1 polymer ?
#
loop_
_entity_poly.entity_id
_entity_poly.type
_entity_poly.pdbx_seq_one_letter_code
_entity_poly.pdbx_strand_id
1 'polypeptide(L)'
;MNWSVDAPVEVLPELPPLPADLRTRLDEALARPAAQQPDWPDAEQVAHVRTVLESVPPVTLPAEVDRLHERLADVANGRAFLLQGGDCAETFVDNTEPHIRATIRTLLQMAIVLTYGASLPVVKLGRIAGQYAKPRSSPTDALGLPSYRGDIVNSIVADPVARIPDPSRMVRAYANASAAMNLVRALTATGMADLTMVHDWNKDFVRTSPAGERYEALAGEIGRALQFMDACGVEDYRMHTTEFYASHEALLVDYERAMLRLDTRGDTPKLYDLSAHFVWIGERTRQLDGAHVALFELLANPIGLKIGPTTTPEQAVEYVERLDPHGVPGRLTLVSRMGNGKVRDVLAPIVEKVTASGHKVIWQCDPMHGNTHESTTGYKTRHFDRIV
;
A
#
# COMPACT_ATOMS: atom_id res chain seq x y z
N MET A 1 -12.16 -11.10 25.20
CA MET A 1 -13.04 -9.92 25.21
C MET A 1 -13.18 -9.45 23.78
N ASN A 2 -14.39 -9.52 23.23
CA ASN A 2 -14.67 -8.93 21.92
C ASN A 2 -14.71 -7.42 22.08
N TRP A 3 -14.21 -6.69 21.08
CA TRP A 3 -14.53 -5.27 20.94
C TRP A 3 -16.01 -5.22 20.52
N SER A 4 -16.91 -4.95 21.46
CA SER A 4 -18.27 -4.58 21.10
C SER A 4 -18.21 -3.16 20.53
N VAL A 5 -18.74 -3.00 19.33
CA VAL A 5 -18.96 -1.67 18.75
C VAL A 5 -20.32 -1.25 19.26
N ASP A 6 -20.36 -0.67 20.46
CA ASP A 6 -21.60 -0.19 21.09
C ASP A 6 -22.00 1.19 20.53
N ALA A 7 -21.95 1.34 19.21
CA ALA A 7 -22.40 2.54 18.52
C ALA A 7 -23.82 2.27 17.99
N PRO A 8 -24.87 2.91 18.56
CA PRO A 8 -26.21 2.76 18.02
C PRO A 8 -26.26 3.38 16.63
N VAL A 9 -26.31 2.52 15.59
CA VAL A 9 -26.31 2.95 14.18
C VAL A 9 -27.46 3.91 13.87
N GLU A 10 -28.58 3.77 14.58
CA GLU A 10 -29.75 4.67 14.52
C GLU A 10 -29.44 6.13 14.88
N VAL A 11 -28.32 6.39 15.56
CA VAL A 11 -27.91 7.72 16.02
C VAL A 11 -26.73 8.26 15.18
N LEU A 12 -26.20 7.47 14.25
CA LEU A 12 -25.16 7.93 13.34
C LEU A 12 -25.74 8.93 12.33
N PRO A 13 -24.98 9.97 11.95
CA PRO A 13 -25.46 10.92 10.95
C PRO A 13 -25.67 10.22 9.61
N GLU A 14 -26.80 10.49 8.97
CA GLU A 14 -27.01 10.09 7.57
C GLU A 14 -25.96 10.79 6.70
N LEU A 15 -25.19 9.98 5.97
CA LEU A 15 -24.24 10.51 5.00
C LEU A 15 -24.98 11.00 3.76
N PRO A 16 -24.49 12.06 3.11
CA PRO A 16 -25.05 12.50 1.84
C PRO A 16 -25.03 11.34 0.83
N PRO A 17 -26.14 11.09 0.11
CA PRO A 17 -26.19 10.00 -0.85
C PRO A 17 -25.20 10.25 -1.99
N LEU A 18 -24.65 9.16 -2.54
CA LEU A 18 -23.89 9.24 -3.78
C LEU A 18 -24.80 9.71 -4.94
N PRO A 19 -24.26 10.44 -5.92
CA PRO A 19 -24.93 10.66 -7.20
C PRO A 19 -25.45 9.34 -7.79
N ALA A 20 -26.63 9.38 -8.41
CA ALA A 20 -27.36 8.17 -8.81
C ALA A 20 -26.58 7.29 -9.81
N ASP A 21 -25.80 7.90 -10.69
CA ASP A 21 -24.91 7.23 -11.63
C ASP A 21 -23.76 6.52 -10.90
N LEU A 22 -23.10 7.21 -9.95
CA LEU A 22 -22.02 6.64 -9.14
C LEU A 22 -22.54 5.53 -8.23
N ARG A 23 -23.73 5.67 -7.65
CA ARG A 23 -24.39 4.61 -6.87
C ARG A 23 -24.59 3.36 -7.73
N THR A 24 -25.22 3.50 -8.90
CA THR A 24 -25.47 2.38 -9.81
C THR A 24 -24.17 1.67 -10.18
N ARG A 25 -23.15 2.41 -10.60
CA ARG A 25 -21.83 1.84 -10.96
C ARG A 25 -21.16 1.13 -9.79
N LEU A 26 -21.26 1.68 -8.58
CA LEU A 26 -20.71 1.05 -7.39
C LEU A 26 -21.45 -0.24 -7.04
N ASP A 27 -22.78 -0.25 -7.11
CA ASP A 27 -23.58 -1.44 -6.85
C ASP A 27 -23.29 -2.55 -7.88
N GLU A 28 -23.15 -2.18 -9.16
CA GLU A 28 -22.72 -3.10 -10.23
C GLU A 28 -21.31 -3.66 -9.99
N ALA A 29 -20.36 -2.83 -9.57
CA ALA A 29 -19.00 -3.26 -9.25
C ALA A 29 -18.99 -4.25 -8.07
N LEU A 30 -19.77 -3.96 -7.03
CA LEU A 30 -19.84 -4.77 -5.81
C LEU A 30 -20.68 -6.06 -5.98
N ALA A 31 -21.55 -6.12 -6.99
CA ALA A 31 -22.29 -7.33 -7.34
C ALA A 31 -21.42 -8.38 -8.06
N ARG A 32 -20.25 -7.99 -8.59
CA ARG A 32 -19.32 -8.92 -9.25
C ARG A 32 -18.68 -9.88 -8.23
N PRO A 33 -18.19 -11.06 -8.67
CA PRO A 33 -17.49 -11.97 -7.79
C PRO A 33 -16.24 -11.33 -7.16
N ALA A 34 -16.13 -11.39 -5.84
CA ALA A 34 -14.97 -10.93 -5.09
C ALA A 34 -14.18 -12.14 -4.57
N ALA A 35 -12.97 -12.36 -5.07
CA ALA A 35 -12.11 -13.42 -4.57
C ALA A 35 -11.56 -13.09 -3.17
N GLN A 36 -11.19 -14.13 -2.42
CA GLN A 36 -10.48 -14.03 -1.13
C GLN A 36 -11.23 -13.34 0.02
N GLN A 37 -12.54 -13.09 -0.13
CA GLN A 37 -13.36 -12.59 0.98
C GLN A 37 -13.52 -13.65 2.07
N PRO A 38 -13.65 -13.25 3.34
CA PRO A 38 -13.96 -14.17 4.43
C PRO A 38 -15.42 -14.62 4.38
N ASP A 39 -15.66 -15.84 4.84
CA ASP A 39 -17.01 -16.33 5.09
C ASP A 39 -17.48 -15.78 6.44
N TRP A 40 -18.09 -14.59 6.42
CA TRP A 40 -18.62 -13.96 7.62
C TRP A 40 -19.74 -14.81 8.25
N PRO A 41 -19.70 -15.09 9.57
CA PRO A 41 -20.73 -15.89 10.22
C PRO A 41 -22.07 -15.14 10.38
N ASP A 42 -22.05 -13.80 10.40
CA ASP A 42 -23.22 -12.96 10.63
C ASP A 42 -23.20 -11.75 9.66
N ALA A 43 -24.13 -11.77 8.69
CA ALA A 43 -24.25 -10.73 7.68
C ALA A 43 -24.84 -9.41 8.22
N GLU A 44 -25.70 -9.47 9.24
CA GLU A 44 -26.26 -8.28 9.89
C GLU A 44 -25.17 -7.54 10.65
N GLN A 45 -24.30 -8.28 11.36
CA GLN A 45 -23.15 -7.70 12.03
C GLN A 45 -22.18 -7.03 11.04
N VAL A 46 -21.94 -7.63 9.87
CA VAL A 46 -21.12 -7.02 8.82
C VAL A 46 -21.74 -5.71 8.34
N ALA A 47 -23.05 -5.70 8.07
CA ALA A 47 -23.76 -4.50 7.64
C ALA A 47 -23.66 -3.40 8.71
N HIS A 48 -23.90 -3.73 9.98
CA HIS A 48 -23.76 -2.82 11.11
C HIS A 48 -22.35 -2.23 11.22
N VAL A 49 -21.30 -3.06 11.16
CA VAL A 49 -19.92 -2.60 11.21
C VAL A 49 -19.57 -1.68 10.04
N ARG A 50 -20.04 -1.98 8.83
CA ARG A 50 -19.84 -1.09 7.68
C ARG A 50 -20.48 0.26 7.92
N THR A 51 -21.73 0.31 8.40
CA THR A 51 -22.40 1.58 8.66
C THR A 51 -21.67 2.41 9.72
N VAL A 52 -21.08 1.77 10.74
CA VAL A 52 -20.21 2.48 11.68
C VAL A 52 -19.01 3.10 10.96
N LEU A 53 -18.30 2.33 10.13
CA LEU A 53 -17.12 2.79 9.37
C LEU A 53 -17.45 3.82 8.27
N GLU A 54 -18.66 3.85 7.77
CA GLU A 54 -19.11 4.87 6.82
C GLU A 54 -19.12 6.26 7.48
N SER A 55 -19.41 6.36 8.78
CA SER A 55 -19.53 7.64 9.50
C SER A 55 -18.24 8.11 10.21
N VAL A 56 -17.21 7.26 10.34
CA VAL A 56 -15.98 7.67 11.04
C VAL A 56 -15.13 8.67 10.23
N PRO A 57 -14.29 9.48 10.90
CA PRO A 57 -13.28 10.29 10.22
C PRO A 57 -12.38 9.42 9.33
N PRO A 58 -12.04 9.85 8.11
CA PRO A 58 -11.17 9.08 7.22
C PRO A 58 -9.72 9.04 7.72
N VAL A 59 -8.94 8.06 7.25
CA VAL A 59 -7.50 7.93 7.57
C VAL A 59 -6.67 8.94 6.78
N THR A 60 -7.11 9.24 5.55
CA THR A 60 -6.46 10.18 4.61
C THR A 60 -7.46 11.23 4.12
N LEU A 61 -6.97 12.28 3.47
CA LEU A 61 -7.83 13.32 2.88
C LEU A 61 -7.68 13.38 1.36
N PRO A 62 -8.72 13.74 0.59
CA PRO A 62 -8.65 13.80 -0.87
C PRO A 62 -7.50 14.68 -1.40
N ALA A 63 -7.23 15.81 -0.76
CA ALA A 63 -6.14 16.71 -1.15
C ALA A 63 -4.74 16.08 -1.01
N GLU A 64 -4.58 15.11 -0.10
CA GLU A 64 -3.33 14.38 0.08
C GLU A 64 -3.16 13.31 -1.00
N VAL A 65 -4.27 12.68 -1.39
CA VAL A 65 -4.35 11.73 -2.49
C VAL A 65 -4.05 12.41 -3.83
N ASP A 66 -4.66 13.57 -4.08
CA ASP A 66 -4.41 14.35 -5.29
C ASP A 66 -2.94 14.78 -5.38
N ARG A 67 -2.34 15.20 -4.25
CA ARG A 67 -0.91 15.53 -4.20
C ARG A 67 -0.04 14.31 -4.49
N LEU A 68 -0.37 13.14 -3.95
CA LEU A 68 0.33 11.90 -4.30
C LEU A 68 0.22 11.62 -5.81
N HIS A 69 -0.94 11.86 -6.40
CA HIS A 69 -1.15 11.68 -7.84
C HIS A 69 -0.20 12.57 -8.67
N GLU A 70 0.02 13.82 -8.26
CA GLU A 70 1.01 14.71 -8.90
C GLU A 70 2.43 14.16 -8.81
N ARG A 71 2.82 13.66 -7.62
CA ARG A 71 4.15 13.05 -7.40
C ARG A 71 4.33 11.77 -8.22
N LEU A 72 3.29 10.95 -8.34
CA LEU A 72 3.32 9.73 -9.14
C LEU A 72 3.32 10.02 -10.64
N ALA A 73 2.69 11.11 -11.08
CA ALA A 73 2.83 11.58 -12.45
C ALA A 73 4.30 11.92 -12.78
N ASP A 74 5.06 12.50 -11.84
CA ASP A 74 6.50 12.72 -12.02
C ASP A 74 7.26 11.40 -12.15
N VAL A 75 6.93 10.38 -11.35
CA VAL A 75 7.53 9.04 -11.46
C VAL A 75 7.25 8.44 -12.84
N ALA A 76 6.00 8.46 -13.31
CA ALA A 76 5.63 7.92 -14.61
C ALA A 76 6.29 8.65 -15.78
N ASN A 77 6.68 9.92 -15.60
CA ASN A 77 7.41 10.71 -16.58
C ASN A 77 8.94 10.61 -16.44
N GLY A 78 9.46 9.76 -15.56
CA GLY A 78 10.90 9.60 -15.34
C GLY A 78 11.56 10.79 -14.62
N ARG A 79 10.79 11.61 -13.92
CA ARG A 79 11.25 12.78 -13.14
C ARG A 79 11.34 12.52 -11.64
N ALA A 80 10.94 11.34 -11.18
CA ALA A 80 11.02 10.90 -9.79
C ALA A 80 11.13 9.37 -9.72
N PHE A 81 11.42 8.84 -8.54
CA PHE A 81 11.48 7.40 -8.26
C PHE A 81 10.50 7.03 -7.14
N LEU A 82 9.88 5.85 -7.21
CA LEU A 82 8.94 5.37 -6.18
C LEU A 82 9.62 4.37 -5.24
N LEU A 83 9.66 4.67 -3.94
CA LEU A 83 10.01 3.74 -2.88
C LEU A 83 8.75 3.34 -2.12
N GLN A 84 8.37 2.06 -2.20
CA GLN A 84 7.30 1.48 -1.39
C GLN A 84 7.84 0.34 -0.53
N GLY A 85 7.51 0.33 0.76
CA GLY A 85 7.94 -0.74 1.67
C GLY A 85 7.31 -0.69 3.05
N GLY A 86 7.54 -1.71 3.86
CA GLY A 86 6.93 -1.91 5.17
C GLY A 86 6.56 -3.37 5.38
N ASP A 87 5.70 -3.64 6.35
CA ASP A 87 5.35 -5.02 6.72
C ASP A 87 4.62 -5.77 5.60
N CYS A 88 4.81 -7.10 5.58
CA CYS A 88 4.00 -7.95 4.72
C CYS A 88 2.53 -7.94 5.16
N ALA A 89 2.31 -8.00 6.47
CA ALA A 89 1.01 -7.87 7.12
C ALA A 89 1.26 -7.19 8.47
N GLU A 90 0.62 -6.05 8.69
CA GLU A 90 0.59 -5.41 10.01
C GLU A 90 -0.21 -6.29 10.98
N THR A 91 0.15 -6.25 12.27
CA THR A 91 -0.63 -6.89 13.34
C THR A 91 -1.05 -5.82 14.35
N PHE A 92 -2.18 -6.03 15.02
CA PHE A 92 -2.64 -5.11 16.06
C PHE A 92 -1.70 -5.10 17.27
N VAL A 93 -0.95 -6.18 17.50
CA VAL A 93 -0.02 -6.29 18.62
C VAL A 93 1.26 -5.51 18.35
N ASP A 94 1.76 -5.57 17.12
CA ASP A 94 3.02 -4.90 16.73
C ASP A 94 2.81 -3.46 16.27
N ASN A 95 1.55 -3.00 16.15
CA ASN A 95 1.19 -1.62 15.82
C ASN A 95 1.48 -0.65 16.98
N THR A 96 2.76 -0.50 17.28
CA THR A 96 3.31 0.24 18.42
C THR A 96 4.23 1.35 17.94
N GLU A 97 4.42 2.37 18.78
CA GLU A 97 5.29 3.50 18.44
C GLU A 97 6.71 3.06 18.02
N PRO A 98 7.42 2.17 18.76
CA PRO A 98 8.78 1.78 18.37
C PRO A 98 8.84 1.08 17.01
N HIS A 99 7.86 0.22 16.70
CA HIS A 99 7.80 -0.50 15.43
C HIS A 99 7.49 0.42 14.25
N ILE A 100 6.47 1.27 14.39
CA ILE A 100 6.11 2.28 13.38
C ILE A 100 7.30 3.22 13.12
N ARG A 101 7.94 3.71 14.18
CA ARG A 101 9.15 4.54 14.10
C ARG A 101 10.27 3.80 13.37
N ALA A 102 10.54 2.54 13.70
CA ALA A 102 11.59 1.77 13.04
C ALA A 102 11.33 1.58 11.53
N THR A 103 10.07 1.34 11.15
CA THR A 103 9.65 1.20 9.75
C THR A 103 9.85 2.51 8.98
N ILE A 104 9.38 3.64 9.50
CA ILE A 104 9.56 4.95 8.88
C ILE A 104 11.05 5.27 8.77
N ARG A 105 11.81 5.07 9.85
CA ARG A 105 13.27 5.29 9.86
C ARG A 105 13.95 4.55 8.71
N THR A 106 13.67 3.26 8.58
CA THR A 106 14.28 2.41 7.54
C THR A 106 13.94 2.92 6.14
N LEU A 107 12.69 3.31 5.90
CA LEU A 107 12.28 3.85 4.60
C LEU A 107 12.93 5.20 4.29
N LEU A 108 13.12 6.08 5.28
CA LEU A 108 13.83 7.34 5.09
C LEU A 108 15.33 7.11 4.83
N GLN A 109 15.94 6.16 5.53
CA GLN A 109 17.33 5.74 5.29
C GLN A 109 17.54 5.21 3.87
N MET A 110 16.61 4.43 3.35
CA MET A 110 16.63 3.97 1.96
C MET A 110 16.39 5.12 0.99
N ALA A 111 15.43 6.01 1.28
CA ALA A 111 15.05 7.10 0.41
C ALA A 111 16.21 8.07 0.13
N ILE A 112 17.04 8.41 1.13
CA ILE A 112 18.18 9.32 0.91
C ILE A 112 19.24 8.69 0.00
N VAL A 113 19.52 7.40 0.17
CA VAL A 113 20.48 6.67 -0.67
C VAL A 113 19.96 6.58 -2.11
N LEU A 114 18.68 6.26 -2.29
CA LEU A 114 18.04 6.20 -3.60
C LEU A 114 17.96 7.59 -4.26
N THR A 115 17.70 8.65 -3.49
CA THR A 115 17.66 10.03 -4.00
C THR A 115 19.02 10.43 -4.56
N TYR A 116 20.10 10.13 -3.82
CA TYR A 116 21.46 10.39 -4.29
C TYR A 116 21.77 9.58 -5.55
N GLY A 117 21.54 8.25 -5.51
CA GLY A 117 21.87 7.37 -6.63
C GLY A 117 21.05 7.62 -7.90
N ALA A 118 19.77 7.96 -7.76
CA ALA A 118 18.89 8.28 -8.88
C ALA A 118 19.06 9.72 -9.37
N SER A 119 19.61 10.63 -8.55
CA SER A 119 19.62 12.07 -8.80
C SER A 119 18.22 12.64 -9.10
N LEU A 120 17.20 12.03 -8.51
CA LEU A 120 15.78 12.36 -8.69
C LEU A 120 15.05 12.31 -7.34
N PRO A 121 13.95 13.07 -7.16
CA PRO A 121 13.10 12.95 -5.99
C PRO A 121 12.59 11.52 -5.79
N VAL A 122 12.58 11.04 -4.55
CA VAL A 122 11.98 9.75 -4.19
C VAL A 122 10.63 9.96 -3.49
N VAL A 123 9.55 9.42 -4.06
CA VAL A 123 8.22 9.35 -3.44
C VAL A 123 8.21 8.19 -2.45
N LYS A 124 7.84 8.47 -1.19
CA LYS A 124 7.93 7.53 -0.07
C LYS A 124 6.55 7.02 0.31
N LEU A 125 6.35 5.71 0.20
CA LEU A 125 5.05 5.08 0.33
C LEU A 125 5.13 3.87 1.28
N GLY A 126 4.60 4.01 2.49
CA GLY A 126 4.59 2.95 3.49
C GLY A 126 3.51 1.90 3.22
N ARG A 127 3.83 0.63 3.40
CA ARG A 127 2.86 -0.43 3.67
C ARG A 127 2.51 -0.36 5.15
N ILE A 128 1.61 0.57 5.49
CA ILE A 128 1.31 0.96 6.87
C ILE A 128 -0.11 1.52 6.95
N ALA A 129 -0.69 1.47 8.13
CA ALA A 129 -2.00 2.03 8.46
C ALA A 129 -3.15 1.40 7.65
N GLY A 130 -3.08 0.10 7.37
CA GLY A 130 -4.16 -0.59 6.65
C GLY A 130 -3.84 -1.98 6.13
N GLN A 131 -2.57 -2.41 6.18
CA GLN A 131 -2.08 -3.68 5.64
C GLN A 131 -2.40 -4.88 6.55
N TYR A 132 -3.63 -4.95 7.04
CA TYR A 132 -4.13 -5.96 7.98
C TYR A 132 -4.79 -7.16 7.30
N ALA A 133 -4.98 -7.13 5.98
CA ALA A 133 -5.59 -8.22 5.22
C ALA A 133 -4.53 -9.00 4.40
N LYS A 134 -4.74 -10.31 4.23
CA LYS A 134 -3.81 -11.17 3.48
C LYS A 134 -4.54 -12.26 2.70
N PRO A 135 -4.32 -12.37 1.37
CA PRO A 135 -4.88 -13.47 0.60
C PRO A 135 -4.14 -14.79 0.89
N ARG A 136 -4.84 -15.91 0.76
CA ARG A 136 -4.31 -17.24 1.07
C ARG A 136 -4.45 -18.18 -0.12
N SER A 137 -3.40 -18.97 -0.36
CA SER A 137 -3.43 -20.01 -1.40
C SER A 137 -4.32 -21.20 -1.02
N SER A 138 -4.51 -21.45 0.27
CA SER A 138 -5.31 -22.55 0.81
C SER A 138 -6.22 -22.00 1.90
N PRO A 139 -7.49 -22.45 1.99
CA PRO A 139 -8.40 -22.08 3.08
C PRO A 139 -7.94 -22.67 4.42
N THR A 140 -7.21 -23.78 4.42
CA THR A 140 -6.70 -24.47 5.62
C THR A 140 -5.18 -24.40 5.68
N ASP A 141 -4.61 -24.18 6.86
CA ASP A 141 -3.16 -24.14 7.06
C ASP A 141 -2.57 -25.52 7.42
N ALA A 142 -1.25 -25.58 7.65
CA ALA A 142 -0.53 -26.82 7.94
C ALA A 142 -0.94 -27.48 9.27
N LEU A 143 -1.63 -26.76 10.15
CA LEU A 143 -2.15 -27.28 11.42
C LEU A 143 -3.59 -27.81 11.29
N GLY A 144 -4.15 -27.81 10.08
CA GLY A 144 -5.55 -28.20 9.85
C GLY A 144 -6.56 -27.13 10.28
N LEU A 145 -6.11 -25.90 10.59
CA LEU A 145 -6.98 -24.80 11.01
C LEU A 145 -7.36 -23.90 9.82
N PRO A 146 -8.50 -23.18 9.88
CA PRO A 146 -8.77 -22.11 8.94
C PRO A 146 -7.59 -21.14 8.91
N SER A 147 -7.13 -20.81 7.71
CA SER A 147 -5.93 -20.00 7.50
C SER A 147 -6.09 -18.61 8.11
N TYR A 148 -5.04 -18.13 8.80
CA TYR A 148 -4.93 -16.72 9.18
C TYR A 148 -4.97 -15.82 7.93
N ARG A 149 -5.95 -14.94 7.85
CA ARG A 149 -6.21 -14.03 6.72
C ARG A 149 -5.84 -12.57 7.02
N GLY A 150 -5.09 -12.35 8.11
CA GLY A 150 -4.76 -11.03 8.59
C GLY A 150 -5.69 -10.57 9.72
N ASP A 151 -5.18 -9.68 10.56
CA ASP A 151 -5.81 -9.30 11.84
C ASP A 151 -7.18 -8.62 11.66
N ILE A 152 -7.46 -8.05 10.49
CA ILE A 152 -8.78 -7.50 10.13
C ILE A 152 -9.84 -8.58 9.92
N VAL A 153 -9.45 -9.84 9.69
CA VAL A 153 -10.36 -10.97 9.47
C VAL A 153 -10.40 -11.88 10.70
N ASN A 154 -9.26 -12.42 11.11
CA ASN A 154 -9.17 -13.40 12.21
C ASN A 154 -7.82 -13.30 12.93
N SER A 155 -7.60 -14.11 13.97
CA SER A 155 -6.37 -14.04 14.76
C SER A 155 -5.23 -14.87 14.18
N ILE A 156 -3.99 -14.41 14.36
CA ILE A 156 -2.80 -15.21 14.08
C ILE A 156 -2.68 -16.44 15.00
N VAL A 157 -3.26 -16.38 16.22
CA VAL A 157 -3.24 -17.46 17.20
C VAL A 157 -3.79 -18.74 16.58
N ALA A 158 -3.07 -19.86 16.78
CA ALA A 158 -3.42 -21.17 16.25
C ALA A 158 -4.48 -21.87 17.12
N ASP A 159 -5.65 -21.26 17.20
CA ASP A 159 -6.81 -21.77 17.94
C ASP A 159 -8.05 -21.76 17.01
N PRO A 160 -8.86 -22.85 16.96
CA PRO A 160 -10.02 -22.92 16.07
C PRO A 160 -11.02 -21.76 16.25
N VAL A 161 -11.29 -21.33 17.49
CA VAL A 161 -12.23 -20.25 17.78
C VAL A 161 -11.64 -18.91 17.36
N ALA A 162 -10.36 -18.68 17.64
CA ALA A 162 -9.65 -17.47 17.24
C ALA A 162 -9.51 -17.31 15.71
N ARG A 163 -9.66 -18.39 14.94
CA ARG A 163 -9.61 -18.41 13.47
C ARG A 163 -10.96 -18.15 12.79
N ILE A 164 -12.07 -18.12 13.54
CA ILE A 164 -13.38 -17.73 13.00
C ILE A 164 -13.30 -16.25 12.56
N PRO A 165 -13.71 -15.90 11.32
CA PRO A 165 -13.81 -14.51 10.89
C PRO A 165 -14.72 -13.68 11.80
N ASP A 166 -14.27 -12.50 12.19
CA ASP A 166 -14.99 -11.62 13.12
C ASP A 166 -15.10 -10.21 12.52
N PRO A 167 -16.30 -9.78 12.07
CA PRO A 167 -16.50 -8.47 11.46
C PRO A 167 -16.09 -7.29 12.35
N SER A 168 -16.14 -7.42 13.68
CA SER A 168 -15.74 -6.35 14.61
C SER A 168 -14.27 -5.95 14.45
N ARG A 169 -13.45 -6.85 13.89
CA ARG A 169 -12.04 -6.58 13.57
C ARG A 169 -11.86 -5.52 12.50
N MET A 170 -12.86 -5.24 11.67
CA MET A 170 -12.80 -4.10 10.74
C MET A 170 -12.77 -2.76 11.48
N VAL A 171 -13.56 -2.59 12.54
CA VAL A 171 -13.50 -1.39 13.39
C VAL A 171 -12.16 -1.31 14.13
N ARG A 172 -11.66 -2.45 14.61
CA ARG A 172 -10.34 -2.52 15.24
C ARG A 172 -9.22 -2.17 14.26
N ALA A 173 -9.30 -2.61 13.01
CA ALA A 173 -8.34 -2.28 11.96
C ALA A 173 -8.38 -0.78 11.64
N TYR A 174 -9.57 -0.20 11.50
CA TYR A 174 -9.72 1.25 11.36
C TYR A 174 -9.07 2.03 12.51
N ALA A 175 -9.34 1.65 13.77
CA ALA A 175 -8.77 2.33 14.93
C ALA A 175 -7.24 2.26 14.94
N ASN A 176 -6.67 1.09 14.58
CA ASN A 176 -5.23 0.89 14.47
C ASN A 176 -4.62 1.67 13.30
N ALA A 177 -5.30 1.71 12.15
CA ALA A 177 -4.91 2.48 10.98
C ALA A 177 -4.85 3.98 11.28
N SER A 178 -5.92 4.53 11.86
CA SER A 178 -5.99 5.94 12.25
C SER A 178 -4.92 6.33 13.28
N ALA A 179 -4.69 5.48 14.30
CA ALA A 179 -3.64 5.71 15.29
C ALA A 179 -2.23 5.66 14.66
N ALA A 180 -1.97 4.67 13.80
CA ALA A 180 -0.70 4.56 13.10
C ALA A 180 -0.45 5.76 12.18
N MET A 181 -1.45 6.16 11.39
CA MET A 181 -1.33 7.30 10.48
C MET A 181 -1.15 8.62 11.24
N ASN A 182 -1.82 8.79 12.39
CA ASN A 182 -1.59 9.94 13.27
C ASN A 182 -0.12 10.01 13.73
N LEU A 183 0.45 8.89 14.16
CA LEU A 183 1.86 8.83 14.54
C LEU A 183 2.79 9.07 13.35
N VAL A 184 2.51 8.49 12.18
CA VAL A 184 3.27 8.74 10.94
C VAL A 184 3.33 10.24 10.65
N ARG A 185 2.18 10.93 10.65
CA ARG A 185 2.09 12.38 10.44
C ARG A 185 2.91 13.17 11.45
N ALA A 186 2.81 12.81 12.73
CA ALA A 186 3.58 13.46 13.80
C ALA A 186 5.09 13.26 13.61
N LEU A 187 5.54 12.04 13.28
CA LEU A 187 6.95 11.73 13.07
C LEU A 187 7.52 12.40 11.82
N THR A 188 6.74 12.53 10.74
CA THR A 188 7.24 13.11 9.48
C THR A 188 7.17 14.64 9.45
N ALA A 189 6.34 15.24 10.32
CA ALA A 189 6.30 16.68 10.57
C ALA A 189 7.34 17.14 11.60
N THR A 190 7.85 16.23 12.43
CA THR A 190 8.91 16.50 13.41
C THR A 190 10.26 16.01 12.89
N GLY A 191 11.38 16.50 13.45
CA GLY A 191 12.74 16.34 12.90
C GLY A 191 13.29 14.92 12.68
N MET A 192 12.49 13.86 12.79
CA MET A 192 12.87 12.51 12.34
C MET A 192 13.11 12.43 10.83
N ALA A 193 12.51 13.35 10.06
CA ALA A 193 12.73 13.50 8.63
C ALA A 193 13.98 14.32 8.26
N ASP A 194 14.75 14.80 9.24
CA ASP A 194 15.95 15.60 9.01
C ASP A 194 17.04 14.80 8.28
N LEU A 195 17.44 15.29 7.10
CA LEU A 195 18.40 14.61 6.23
C LEU A 195 19.75 14.33 6.91
N THR A 196 20.21 15.20 7.80
CA THR A 196 21.48 15.03 8.53
C THR A 196 21.36 13.86 9.50
N MET A 197 20.27 13.82 10.28
CA MET A 197 20.00 12.71 11.20
C MET A 197 19.85 11.38 10.46
N VAL A 198 19.12 11.37 9.33
CA VAL A 198 18.95 10.16 8.52
C VAL A 198 20.30 9.66 7.99
N HIS A 199 21.18 10.58 7.57
CA HIS A 199 22.49 10.22 7.08
C HIS A 199 23.41 9.67 8.17
N ASP A 200 23.34 10.18 9.40
CA ASP A 200 24.12 9.64 10.52
C ASP A 200 23.72 8.19 10.86
N TRP A 201 22.43 7.84 10.77
CA TRP A 201 22.01 6.45 10.90
C TRP A 201 22.60 5.53 9.81
N ASN A 202 22.81 6.06 8.60
CA ASN A 202 23.47 5.30 7.52
C ASN A 202 24.96 5.11 7.78
N LYS A 203 25.65 6.07 8.42
CA LYS A 203 27.04 5.89 8.86
C LYS A 203 27.14 4.81 9.93
N ASP A 204 26.20 4.79 10.88
CA ASP A 204 26.14 3.74 11.90
C ASP A 204 25.93 2.35 11.29
N PHE A 205 25.09 2.22 10.27
CA PHE A 205 24.96 0.99 9.49
C PHE A 205 26.29 0.57 8.84
N VAL A 206 26.97 1.49 8.15
CA VAL A 206 28.26 1.19 7.50
C VAL A 206 29.31 0.73 8.52
N ARG A 207 29.38 1.42 9.67
CA ARG A 207 30.35 1.10 10.74
C ARG A 207 30.13 -0.26 11.40
N THR A 208 28.88 -0.72 11.48
CA THR A 208 28.50 -1.95 12.20
C THR A 208 28.21 -3.14 11.29
N SER A 209 28.14 -2.93 9.97
CA SER A 209 27.87 -3.97 8.99
C SER A 209 29.13 -4.80 8.68
N PRO A 210 29.04 -6.14 8.64
CA PRO A 210 30.13 -6.99 8.15
C PRO A 210 30.57 -6.69 6.72
N ALA A 211 29.69 -6.05 5.93
CA ALA A 211 29.98 -5.61 4.56
C ALA A 211 30.17 -4.08 4.46
N GLY A 212 30.50 -3.41 5.58
CA GLY A 212 30.62 -1.95 5.66
C GLY A 212 31.55 -1.34 4.61
N GLU A 213 32.73 -1.92 4.41
CA GLU A 213 33.73 -1.47 3.42
C GLU A 213 33.14 -1.32 2.01
N ARG A 214 32.21 -2.21 1.63
CA ARG A 214 31.54 -2.15 0.31
C ARG A 214 30.72 -0.87 0.12
N TYR A 215 30.16 -0.33 1.20
CA TYR A 215 29.21 0.79 1.17
C TYR A 215 29.81 2.11 1.66
N GLU A 216 31.02 2.08 2.21
CA GLU A 216 31.70 3.24 2.79
C GLU A 216 31.91 4.38 1.79
N ALA A 217 32.34 4.07 0.57
CA ALA A 217 32.56 5.08 -0.47
C ALA A 217 31.27 5.86 -0.78
N LEU A 218 30.15 5.16 -0.98
CA LEU A 218 28.85 5.77 -1.26
C LEU A 218 28.31 6.57 -0.07
N ALA A 219 28.44 6.05 1.15
CA ALA A 219 28.05 6.80 2.35
C ALA A 219 28.90 8.07 2.51
N GLY A 220 30.21 8.01 2.28
CA GLY A 220 31.10 9.17 2.32
C GLY A 220 30.76 10.21 1.24
N GLU A 221 30.36 9.77 0.05
CA GLU A 221 29.87 10.63 -1.03
C GLU A 221 28.60 11.40 -0.64
N ILE A 222 27.60 10.72 -0.10
CA ILE A 222 26.36 11.36 0.38
C ILE A 222 26.69 12.40 1.46
N GLY A 223 27.59 12.06 2.39
CA GLY A 223 28.03 12.97 3.45
C GLY A 223 28.66 14.26 2.89
N ARG A 224 29.50 14.16 1.86
CA ARG A 224 30.07 15.32 1.17
C ARG A 224 29.01 16.15 0.45
N ALA A 225 28.01 15.52 -0.16
CA ALA A 225 26.93 16.22 -0.83
C ALA A 225 26.07 17.04 0.14
N LEU A 226 25.75 16.48 1.32
CA LEU A 226 25.02 17.20 2.37
C LEU A 226 25.84 18.38 2.92
N GLN A 227 27.15 18.18 3.16
CA GLN A 227 28.05 19.28 3.56
C GLN A 227 28.17 20.36 2.49
N PHE A 228 28.13 19.99 1.20
CA PHE A 228 28.13 20.96 0.10
C PHE A 228 26.83 21.80 0.08
N MET A 229 25.67 21.17 0.30
CA MET A 229 24.39 21.88 0.40
C MET A 229 24.40 22.88 1.58
N ASP A 230 24.91 22.46 2.74
CA ASP A 230 25.09 23.33 3.90
C ASP A 230 26.05 24.50 3.59
N ALA A 231 27.20 24.23 2.96
CA ALA A 231 28.17 25.25 2.57
C ALA A 231 27.63 26.26 1.54
N CYS A 232 26.68 25.85 0.71
CA CYS A 232 25.95 26.75 -0.20
C CYS A 232 24.85 27.57 0.49
N GLY A 233 24.64 27.39 1.81
CA GLY A 233 23.64 28.11 2.59
C GLY A 233 22.20 27.66 2.29
N VAL A 234 22.01 26.39 1.91
CA VAL A 234 20.66 25.88 1.63
C VAL A 234 19.94 25.59 2.95
N GLU A 235 19.35 26.62 3.55
CA GLU A 235 18.40 26.51 4.65
C GLU A 235 16.97 26.43 4.10
N ASP A 236 16.44 25.21 4.01
CA ASP A 236 15.08 24.98 3.51
C ASP A 236 14.29 24.11 4.49
N TYR A 237 13.12 24.60 4.92
CA TYR A 237 12.21 23.86 5.79
C TYR A 237 11.79 22.49 5.20
N ARG A 238 11.88 22.35 3.87
CA ARG A 238 11.66 21.09 3.14
C ARG A 238 12.73 20.04 3.40
N MET A 239 13.85 20.38 4.05
CA MET A 239 14.86 19.42 4.52
C MET A 239 14.53 18.83 5.89
N HIS A 240 13.64 19.46 6.65
CA HIS A 240 13.27 19.04 8.01
C HIS A 240 11.90 18.35 8.09
N THR A 241 11.16 18.32 6.97
CA THR A 241 9.85 17.67 6.86
C THR A 241 9.83 16.77 5.63
N THR A 242 8.98 15.75 5.64
CA THR A 242 8.86 14.87 4.48
C THR A 242 7.45 14.37 4.26
N GLU A 243 7.06 14.25 2.99
CA GLU A 243 5.80 13.63 2.60
C GLU A 243 5.97 12.10 2.70
N PHE A 244 5.10 11.46 3.48
CA PHE A 244 5.08 10.02 3.65
C PHE A 244 3.64 9.53 3.52
N TYR A 245 3.40 8.64 2.56
CA TYR A 245 2.06 8.18 2.19
C TYR A 245 1.80 6.78 2.71
N ALA A 246 0.55 6.49 3.07
CA ALA A 246 0.08 5.16 3.48
C ALA A 246 -0.49 4.36 2.31
N SER A 247 -0.33 3.04 2.37
CA SER A 247 -0.85 2.10 1.38
C SER A 247 -1.09 0.69 1.92
N HIS A 248 -2.04 -0.01 1.31
CA HIS A 248 -2.31 -1.43 1.54
C HIS A 248 -2.94 -2.11 0.32
N GLU A 249 -2.95 -3.44 0.35
CA GLU A 249 -3.75 -4.25 -0.59
C GLU A 249 -5.22 -4.05 -0.25
N ALA A 250 -5.99 -3.46 -1.17
CA ALA A 250 -7.44 -3.31 -1.03
C ALA A 250 -8.11 -4.67 -1.24
N LEU A 251 -8.03 -5.51 -0.21
CA LEU A 251 -8.44 -6.91 -0.30
C LEU A 251 -9.87 -7.10 0.19
N LEU A 252 -10.21 -6.51 1.33
CA LEU A 252 -11.46 -6.78 2.03
C LEU A 252 -12.54 -5.79 1.60
N VAL A 253 -13.40 -6.21 0.69
CA VAL A 253 -14.37 -5.33 0.00
C VAL A 253 -15.26 -4.59 1.00
N ASP A 254 -15.68 -5.25 2.08
CA ASP A 254 -16.50 -4.63 3.14
C ASP A 254 -15.80 -3.47 3.85
N TYR A 255 -14.48 -3.55 4.04
CA TYR A 255 -13.70 -2.48 4.66
C TYR A 255 -13.51 -1.32 3.68
N GLU A 256 -13.01 -1.60 2.46
CA GLU A 256 -12.71 -0.54 1.50
C GLU A 256 -13.98 0.22 1.09
N ARG A 257 -15.11 -0.49 0.88
CA ARG A 257 -16.39 0.18 0.53
C ARG A 257 -16.90 1.10 1.63
N ALA A 258 -16.65 0.76 2.89
CA ALA A 258 -17.10 1.56 4.03
C ALA A 258 -16.22 2.79 4.23
N MET A 259 -14.98 2.78 3.72
CA MET A 259 -14.03 3.89 3.75
C MET A 259 -14.11 4.82 2.52
N LEU A 260 -15.06 4.56 1.60
CA LEU A 260 -15.31 5.45 0.48
C LEU A 260 -15.88 6.78 0.95
N ARG A 261 -15.36 7.88 0.41
CA ARG A 261 -15.86 9.24 0.64
C ARG A 261 -15.94 10.00 -0.69
N LEU A 262 -17.01 10.76 -0.84
CA LEU A 262 -17.24 11.60 -2.01
C LEU A 262 -16.67 13.00 -1.76
N ASP A 263 -15.86 13.50 -2.69
CA ASP A 263 -15.46 14.89 -2.74
C ASP A 263 -16.22 15.62 -3.85
N THR A 264 -16.97 16.66 -3.47
CA THR A 264 -17.81 17.49 -4.35
C THR A 264 -17.28 18.91 -4.49
N ARG A 265 -16.07 19.21 -4.01
CA ARG A 265 -15.48 20.56 -4.07
C ARG A 265 -15.11 21.01 -5.48
N GLY A 266 -14.92 20.07 -6.42
CA GLY A 266 -14.63 20.34 -7.83
C GLY A 266 -15.85 20.17 -8.74
N ASP A 267 -15.67 20.50 -10.02
CA ASP A 267 -16.75 20.45 -11.03
C ASP A 267 -17.33 19.04 -11.24
N THR A 268 -16.53 18.00 -11.00
CA THR A 268 -16.96 16.60 -11.10
C THR A 268 -16.75 15.91 -9.75
N PRO A 269 -17.80 15.31 -9.16
CA PRO A 269 -17.65 14.52 -7.94
C PRO A 269 -16.66 13.38 -8.12
N LYS A 270 -15.76 13.22 -7.15
CA LYS A 270 -14.74 12.17 -7.15
C LYS A 270 -14.92 11.26 -5.94
N LEU A 271 -14.90 9.95 -6.17
CA LEU A 271 -15.02 8.96 -5.11
C LEU A 271 -13.62 8.51 -4.69
N TYR A 272 -13.25 8.72 -3.44
CA TYR A 272 -11.96 8.30 -2.90
C TYR A 272 -12.14 7.17 -1.91
N ASP A 273 -11.25 6.18 -1.96
CA ASP A 273 -11.03 5.29 -0.83
C ASP A 273 -10.07 5.99 0.14
N LEU A 274 -10.61 6.48 1.26
CA LEU A 274 -9.83 7.23 2.25
C LEU A 274 -9.36 6.34 3.41
N SER A 275 -9.29 5.03 3.20
CA SER A 275 -8.54 4.12 4.06
C SER A 275 -7.03 4.30 3.90
N ALA A 276 -6.56 4.74 2.74
CA ALA A 276 -5.14 5.00 2.44
C ALA A 276 -4.96 6.06 1.34
N HIS A 277 -3.71 6.41 1.01
CA HIS A 277 -3.42 7.33 -0.09
C HIS A 277 -3.35 6.59 -1.43
N PHE A 278 -2.77 5.39 -1.39
CA PHE A 278 -2.57 4.51 -2.54
C PHE A 278 -2.99 3.09 -2.14
N VAL A 279 -3.75 2.43 -3.00
CA VAL A 279 -4.18 1.04 -2.78
C VAL A 279 -3.81 0.19 -3.99
N TRP A 280 -3.60 -1.11 -3.79
CA TRP A 280 -3.33 -2.02 -4.92
C TRP A 280 -4.19 -3.27 -4.92
N ILE A 281 -4.38 -3.82 -6.12
CA ILE A 281 -4.98 -5.12 -6.36
C ILE A 281 -3.90 -6.20 -6.37
N GLY A 282 -4.12 -7.26 -5.58
CA GLY A 282 -3.21 -8.39 -5.47
C GLY A 282 -3.28 -9.37 -6.65
N GLU A 283 -2.25 -10.21 -6.78
CA GLU A 283 -2.18 -11.24 -7.84
C GLU A 283 -3.37 -12.22 -7.84
N ARG A 284 -3.99 -12.44 -6.67
CA ARG A 284 -5.11 -13.39 -6.48
C ARG A 284 -6.49 -12.76 -6.63
N THR A 285 -6.56 -11.44 -6.78
CA THR A 285 -7.80 -10.65 -6.82
C THR A 285 -7.91 -9.77 -8.06
N ARG A 286 -6.99 -9.91 -9.01
CA ARG A 286 -6.96 -9.14 -10.27
C ARG A 286 -7.80 -9.74 -11.41
N GLN A 287 -8.84 -10.51 -11.12
CA GLN A 287 -9.73 -11.01 -12.17
C GLN A 287 -10.35 -9.81 -12.90
N LEU A 288 -10.24 -9.77 -14.24
CA LEU A 288 -10.72 -8.64 -15.05
C LEU A 288 -12.18 -8.33 -14.78
N ASP A 289 -13.02 -9.37 -14.71
CA ASP A 289 -14.46 -9.24 -14.40
C ASP A 289 -14.78 -9.33 -12.90
N GLY A 290 -13.77 -9.24 -12.04
CA GLY A 290 -13.92 -9.30 -10.59
C GLY A 290 -14.32 -7.96 -9.97
N ALA A 291 -14.82 -8.01 -8.73
CA ALA A 291 -15.23 -6.83 -7.96
C ALA A 291 -14.07 -5.86 -7.69
N HIS A 292 -12.85 -6.38 -7.44
CA HIS A 292 -11.69 -5.53 -7.12
C HIS A 292 -11.30 -4.60 -8.27
N VAL A 293 -11.21 -5.13 -9.50
CA VAL A 293 -10.92 -4.31 -10.69
C VAL A 293 -12.06 -3.30 -10.93
N ALA A 294 -13.31 -3.75 -10.87
CA ALA A 294 -14.46 -2.88 -11.08
C ALA A 294 -14.58 -1.77 -10.04
N LEU A 295 -14.26 -2.04 -8.78
CA LEU A 295 -14.23 -1.02 -7.72
C LEU A 295 -13.13 0.02 -8.01
N PHE A 296 -11.94 -0.43 -8.41
CA PHE A 296 -10.80 0.44 -8.69
C PHE A 296 -11.02 1.39 -9.89
N GLU A 297 -11.87 1.02 -10.85
CA GLU A 297 -12.31 1.89 -11.94
C GLU A 297 -13.08 3.13 -11.44
N LEU A 298 -13.67 3.06 -10.25
CA LEU A 298 -14.46 4.15 -9.67
C LEU A 298 -13.64 5.07 -8.77
N LEU A 299 -12.51 4.61 -8.26
CA LEU A 299 -11.71 5.35 -7.28
C LEU A 299 -10.96 6.51 -7.93
N ALA A 300 -10.77 7.61 -7.22
CA ALA A 300 -9.92 8.72 -7.63
C ALA A 300 -8.45 8.53 -7.17
N ASN A 301 -8.19 7.61 -6.25
CA ASN A 301 -6.84 7.28 -5.77
C ASN A 301 -5.92 6.84 -6.92
N PRO A 302 -4.61 7.14 -6.85
CA PRO A 302 -3.65 6.40 -7.63
C PRO A 302 -3.62 4.94 -7.16
N ILE A 303 -3.49 4.01 -8.10
CA ILE A 303 -3.71 2.58 -7.86
C ILE A 303 -2.56 1.72 -8.37
N GLY A 304 -2.35 0.60 -7.69
CA GLY A 304 -1.42 -0.44 -8.10
C GLY A 304 -2.13 -1.71 -8.57
N LEU A 305 -1.49 -2.44 -9.49
CA LEU A 305 -1.92 -3.78 -9.88
C LEU A 305 -0.70 -4.70 -9.94
N LYS A 306 -0.73 -5.78 -9.16
CA LYS A 306 0.33 -6.80 -9.18
C LYS A 306 0.26 -7.59 -10.49
N ILE A 307 1.41 -7.77 -11.14
CA ILE A 307 1.54 -8.64 -12.31
C ILE A 307 2.57 -9.74 -12.02
N GLY A 308 2.14 -10.98 -12.22
CA GLY A 308 2.92 -12.19 -11.98
C GLY A 308 3.46 -12.80 -13.28
N PRO A 309 4.25 -13.89 -13.17
CA PRO A 309 4.92 -14.51 -14.31
C PRO A 309 3.98 -15.17 -15.33
N THR A 310 2.67 -15.14 -15.10
CA THR A 310 1.63 -15.66 -15.99
C THR A 310 0.83 -14.54 -16.68
N THR A 311 1.12 -13.28 -16.38
CA THR A 311 0.48 -12.14 -17.06
C THR A 311 0.95 -12.07 -18.52
N THR A 312 0.01 -11.97 -19.45
CA THR A 312 0.32 -11.77 -20.87
C THR A 312 0.39 -10.27 -21.21
N PRO A 313 1.09 -9.87 -22.27
CA PRO A 313 1.09 -8.48 -22.74
C PRO A 313 -0.32 -7.94 -23.03
N GLU A 314 -1.19 -8.74 -23.62
CA GLU A 314 -2.57 -8.39 -23.95
C GLU A 314 -3.38 -8.13 -22.68
N GLN A 315 -3.26 -9.00 -21.68
CA GLN A 315 -3.92 -8.82 -20.40
C GLN A 315 -3.42 -7.56 -19.67
N ALA A 316 -2.13 -7.25 -19.77
CA ALA A 316 -1.57 -6.04 -19.19
C ALA A 316 -2.16 -4.76 -19.83
N VAL A 317 -2.33 -4.73 -21.14
CA VAL A 317 -3.00 -3.62 -21.84
C VAL A 317 -4.46 -3.51 -21.43
N GLU A 318 -5.19 -4.62 -21.31
CA GLU A 318 -6.59 -4.60 -20.89
C GLU A 318 -6.76 -4.00 -19.48
N TYR A 319 -5.83 -4.29 -18.56
CA TYR A 319 -5.83 -3.61 -17.25
C TYR A 319 -5.57 -2.11 -17.39
N VAL A 320 -4.65 -1.69 -18.25
CA VAL A 320 -4.33 -0.27 -18.47
C VAL A 320 -5.53 0.48 -19.02
N GLU A 321 -6.21 -0.06 -20.04
CA GLU A 321 -7.39 0.55 -20.66
C GLU A 321 -8.54 0.71 -19.65
N ARG A 322 -8.72 -0.26 -18.75
CA ARG A 322 -9.77 -0.20 -17.71
C ARG A 322 -9.42 0.73 -16.56
N LEU A 323 -8.19 0.68 -16.05
CA LEU A 323 -7.79 1.33 -14.80
C LEU A 323 -7.21 2.74 -14.99
N ASP A 324 -6.80 3.08 -16.21
CA ASP A 324 -6.36 4.42 -16.61
C ASP A 324 -7.10 4.88 -17.91
N PRO A 325 -8.44 4.92 -17.93
CA PRO A 325 -9.21 5.17 -19.16
C PRO A 325 -9.02 6.58 -19.75
N HIS A 326 -8.40 7.49 -18.99
CA HIS A 326 -8.16 8.87 -19.38
C HIS A 326 -6.67 9.16 -19.68
N GLY A 327 -5.80 8.14 -19.65
CA GLY A 327 -4.38 8.27 -19.97
C GLY A 327 -3.63 9.22 -19.02
N VAL A 328 -3.99 9.23 -17.73
CA VAL A 328 -3.43 10.15 -16.74
C VAL A 328 -2.11 9.58 -16.22
N PRO A 329 -0.95 10.24 -16.46
CA PRO A 329 0.34 9.71 -16.04
C PRO A 329 0.38 9.43 -14.53
N GLY A 330 0.86 8.24 -14.15
CA GLY A 330 1.01 7.86 -12.75
C GLY A 330 -0.28 7.42 -12.05
N ARG A 331 -1.42 7.44 -12.74
CA ARG A 331 -2.69 6.88 -12.24
C ARG A 331 -2.56 5.40 -11.89
N LEU A 332 -1.96 4.62 -12.80
CA LEU A 332 -1.76 3.19 -12.66
C LEU A 332 -0.28 2.84 -12.47
N THR A 333 -0.01 2.01 -11.47
CA THR A 333 1.29 1.37 -11.24
C THR A 333 1.20 -0.12 -11.52
N LEU A 334 1.97 -0.63 -12.48
CA LEU A 334 2.11 -2.07 -12.73
C LEU A 334 3.26 -2.62 -11.88
N VAL A 335 2.92 -3.47 -10.91
CA VAL A 335 3.86 -3.99 -9.90
C VAL A 335 4.34 -5.38 -10.28
N SER A 336 5.51 -5.45 -10.90
CA SER A 336 6.13 -6.68 -11.43
C SER A 336 6.71 -7.55 -10.32
N ARG A 337 6.24 -8.81 -10.22
CA ARG A 337 6.72 -9.79 -9.22
C ARG A 337 7.05 -11.15 -9.84
N MET A 338 7.79 -11.13 -10.94
CA MET A 338 8.06 -12.32 -11.78
C MET A 338 8.98 -13.37 -11.15
N GLY A 339 9.84 -12.93 -10.22
CA GLY A 339 10.95 -13.72 -9.70
C GLY A 339 12.21 -13.59 -10.56
N ASN A 340 13.38 -13.73 -9.93
CA ASN A 340 14.67 -13.39 -10.54
C ASN A 340 15.01 -14.22 -11.78
N GLY A 341 14.50 -15.46 -11.85
CA GLY A 341 14.71 -16.37 -12.98
C GLY A 341 13.77 -16.17 -14.16
N LYS A 342 12.75 -15.29 -14.07
CA LYS A 342 11.76 -15.08 -15.14
C LYS A 342 11.60 -13.64 -15.59
N VAL A 343 12.01 -12.67 -14.75
CA VAL A 343 11.74 -11.25 -15.00
C VAL A 343 12.28 -10.74 -16.34
N ARG A 344 13.47 -11.21 -16.76
CA ARG A 344 14.12 -10.77 -18.00
C ARG A 344 13.36 -11.21 -19.25
N ASP A 345 12.72 -12.37 -19.20
CA ASP A 345 12.01 -12.93 -20.36
C ASP A 345 10.55 -12.46 -20.41
N VAL A 346 9.88 -12.39 -19.26
CA VAL A 346 8.43 -12.14 -19.19
C VAL A 346 8.09 -10.65 -19.21
N LEU A 347 8.91 -9.80 -18.57
CA LEU A 347 8.55 -8.39 -18.40
C LEU A 347 8.71 -7.57 -19.68
N ALA A 348 9.72 -7.85 -20.50
CA ALA A 348 10.02 -7.03 -21.69
C ALA A 348 8.85 -6.97 -22.69
N PRO A 349 8.23 -8.09 -23.12
CA PRO A 349 7.06 -8.03 -24.01
C PRO A 349 5.86 -7.27 -23.42
N ILE A 350 5.68 -7.34 -22.09
CA ILE A 350 4.61 -6.61 -21.40
C ILE A 350 4.88 -5.10 -21.45
N VAL A 351 6.12 -4.68 -21.15
CA VAL A 351 6.52 -3.27 -21.19
C VAL A 351 6.38 -2.69 -22.58
N GLU A 352 6.83 -3.41 -23.61
CA GLU A 352 6.70 -3.00 -25.01
C GLU A 352 5.23 -2.76 -25.40
N LYS A 353 4.36 -3.72 -25.10
CA LYS A 353 2.95 -3.67 -25.47
C LYS A 353 2.19 -2.55 -24.74
N VAL A 354 2.43 -2.39 -23.44
CA VAL A 354 1.82 -1.31 -22.65
C VAL A 354 2.36 0.06 -23.10
N THR A 355 3.65 0.19 -23.38
CA THR A 355 4.22 1.45 -23.89
C THR A 355 3.61 1.82 -25.25
N ALA A 356 3.38 0.83 -26.12
CA ALA A 356 2.75 1.04 -27.42
C ALA A 356 1.27 1.47 -27.33
N SER A 357 0.59 1.26 -26.20
CA SER A 357 -0.77 1.78 -25.96
C SER A 357 -0.82 3.30 -25.75
N GLY A 358 0.33 3.95 -25.50
CA GLY A 358 0.43 5.39 -25.26
C GLY A 358 0.21 5.82 -23.80
N HIS A 359 -0.21 4.90 -22.93
CA HIS A 359 -0.37 5.18 -21.49
C HIS A 359 0.97 5.28 -20.76
N LYS A 360 1.02 6.13 -19.74
CA LYS A 360 2.19 6.33 -18.88
C LYS A 360 1.95 5.75 -17.49
N VAL A 361 2.11 4.43 -17.40
CA VAL A 361 2.10 3.71 -16.12
C VAL A 361 3.43 3.86 -15.38
N ILE A 362 3.40 3.65 -14.06
CA ILE A 362 4.63 3.44 -13.28
C ILE A 362 4.99 1.96 -13.35
N TRP A 363 6.24 1.66 -13.72
CA TRP A 363 6.81 0.32 -13.61
C TRP A 363 7.48 0.16 -12.25
N GLN A 364 6.88 -0.65 -11.38
CA GLN A 364 7.41 -0.90 -10.04
C GLN A 364 7.89 -2.36 -9.92
N CYS A 365 9.07 -2.57 -9.35
CA CYS A 365 9.60 -3.89 -9.05
C CYS A 365 9.20 -4.34 -7.63
N ASP A 366 8.56 -5.50 -7.52
CA ASP A 366 8.40 -6.26 -6.28
C ASP A 366 9.29 -7.52 -6.34
N PRO A 367 10.54 -7.40 -5.87
CA PRO A 367 11.49 -8.50 -5.91
C PRO A 367 11.25 -9.55 -4.82
N MET A 368 10.21 -9.39 -3.99
CA MET A 368 9.98 -10.21 -2.80
C MET A 368 9.06 -11.39 -3.12
N HIS A 369 7.86 -11.10 -3.64
CA HIS A 369 6.81 -12.11 -3.76
C HIS A 369 7.09 -13.16 -4.85
N GLY A 370 7.91 -12.85 -5.85
CA GLY A 370 8.34 -13.79 -6.89
C GLY A 370 9.39 -14.82 -6.42
N ASN A 371 10.09 -14.55 -5.31
CA ASN A 371 11.31 -15.26 -4.91
C ASN A 371 11.18 -16.07 -3.62
N THR A 372 9.94 -16.35 -3.21
CA THR A 372 9.69 -17.05 -1.94
C THR A 372 9.79 -18.57 -2.10
N HIS A 373 10.44 -19.23 -1.14
CA HIS A 373 10.53 -20.69 -1.05
C HIS A 373 10.40 -21.15 0.41
N GLU A 374 10.22 -22.44 0.63
CA GLU A 374 10.23 -23.05 1.96
C GLU A 374 11.64 -23.59 2.24
N SER A 375 12.18 -23.30 3.42
CA SER A 375 13.47 -23.81 3.86
C SER A 375 13.36 -25.28 4.26
N THR A 376 14.50 -25.96 4.38
CA THR A 376 14.56 -27.32 4.95
C THR A 376 14.08 -27.39 6.41
N THR A 377 14.00 -26.26 7.10
CA THR A 377 13.48 -26.12 8.47
C THR A 377 11.98 -25.79 8.52
N GLY A 378 11.28 -25.77 7.38
CA GLY A 378 9.84 -25.51 7.29
C GLY A 378 9.45 -24.02 7.35
N TYR A 379 10.41 -23.10 7.30
CA TYR A 379 10.14 -21.66 7.31
C TYR A 379 10.02 -21.13 5.89
N LYS A 380 8.99 -20.30 5.67
CA LYS A 380 8.85 -19.53 4.44
C LYS A 380 9.90 -18.41 4.42
N THR A 381 10.84 -18.46 3.48
CA THR A 381 11.98 -17.54 3.40
C THR A 381 12.29 -17.08 1.97
N ARG A 382 13.21 -16.11 1.85
CA ARG A 382 13.68 -15.52 0.58
C ARG A 382 15.19 -15.31 0.69
N HIS A 383 15.92 -15.69 -0.35
CA HIS A 383 17.36 -15.44 -0.41
C HIS A 383 17.63 -14.01 -0.86
N PHE A 384 18.53 -13.29 -0.19
CA PHE A 384 18.83 -11.89 -0.49
C PHE A 384 19.34 -11.70 -1.93
N ASP A 385 20.25 -12.56 -2.41
CA ASP A 385 20.75 -12.51 -3.80
C ASP A 385 19.69 -12.77 -4.89
N ARG A 386 18.52 -13.30 -4.53
CA ARG A 386 17.40 -13.43 -5.48
C ARG A 386 16.51 -12.19 -5.48
N ILE A 387 16.58 -11.39 -4.41
CA ILE A 387 15.86 -10.14 -4.27
C ILE A 387 16.62 -9.04 -5.02
N VAL A 388 17.94 -8.98 -4.85
CA VAL A 388 18.85 -8.17 -5.70
C VAL A 388 18.83 -8.71 -7.12
#